data_AF-A0A5C7LLT8-F1
#
_entry.id   AF-A0A5C7LLT8-F1
#
_cell.length_a   1.000
_cell.length_b   1.000
_cell.length_c   1.000
_cell.angle_alpha   90.00
_cell.angle_beta   90.00
_cell.angle_gamma   90.00
#
_symmetry.space_group_name_H-M   'P 1'
#
loop_
_entity.id
_entity.type
_entity.pdbx_description
1 polymer ?
#
loop_
_entity_poly.entity_id
_entity_poly.type
_entity_poly.pdbx_seq_one_letter_code
_entity_poly.pdbx_strand_id
1 'polypeptide(L)'
;MKKRELATLVREAIREGVMDNMTTQLSRLIVNHMKASRDWSNIQPFVADIGDLKVKAVFQPSQDGLFRLRGAAYDQLGQVVKLGIEVPVEADLSGLSDFIPSLKNTLRHELEHRQQDKRSGFELGKAQPHALAKGSMPGEYPKDVGSTIESSMAYYLHPKEVEAYVMGAYKEAKTRKVPFGQVLQNQLMSIYDQLSMEFDEVGAAKVARAVQRAWMEYIKVRFPHPKS
;
A
#
# COMPACT_ATOMS: atom_id res chain seq x y z
N MET A 1 1.77 -32.18 -8.90
CA MET A 1 2.50 -31.15 -8.15
C MET A 1 3.60 -31.82 -7.33
N LYS A 2 4.86 -31.42 -7.52
CA LYS A 2 6.01 -32.03 -6.82
C LYS A 2 6.01 -31.58 -5.35
N LYS A 3 6.48 -32.43 -4.42
CA LYS A 3 6.53 -32.15 -2.96
C LYS A 3 7.20 -30.80 -2.61
N ARG A 4 8.17 -30.37 -3.42
CA ARG A 4 8.87 -29.09 -3.28
C ARG A 4 8.00 -27.88 -3.64
N GLU A 5 7.15 -27.99 -4.67
CA GLU A 5 6.23 -26.93 -5.08
C GLU A 5 5.15 -26.71 -4.01
N LEU A 6 4.59 -27.78 -3.46
CA LEU A 6 3.61 -27.71 -2.38
C LEU A 6 4.19 -27.04 -1.12
N ALA A 7 5.43 -27.37 -0.74
CA ALA A 7 6.07 -26.77 0.43
C ALA A 7 6.29 -25.24 0.26
N THR A 8 6.61 -24.79 -0.96
CA THR A 8 6.72 -23.35 -1.27
C THR A 8 5.35 -22.67 -1.15
N LEU A 9 4.31 -23.23 -1.78
CA LEU A 9 2.94 -22.68 -1.72
C LEU A 9 2.42 -22.56 -0.28
N VAL A 10 2.65 -23.58 0.55
CA VAL A 10 2.24 -23.55 1.96
C VAL A 10 2.97 -22.43 2.73
N ARG A 11 4.28 -22.27 2.52
CA ARG A 11 5.05 -21.19 3.16
C ARG A 11 4.56 -19.81 2.73
N GLU A 12 4.23 -19.64 1.46
CA GLU A 12 3.69 -18.38 0.94
C GLU A 12 2.31 -18.08 1.51
N ALA A 13 1.41 -19.07 1.56
CA ALA A 13 0.10 -18.90 2.17
C ALA A 13 0.18 -18.53 3.66
N ILE A 14 1.09 -19.15 4.42
CA ILE A 14 1.35 -18.79 5.83
C ILE A 14 1.84 -17.35 5.93
N ARG A 15 2.82 -16.94 5.11
CA ARG A 15 3.33 -15.56 5.11
C ARG A 15 2.25 -14.56 4.77
N GLU A 16 1.42 -14.85 3.76
CA GLU A 16 0.31 -13.98 3.39
C GLU A 16 -0.68 -13.82 4.55
N GLY A 17 -1.02 -14.93 5.24
CA GLY A 17 -1.87 -14.88 6.44
C GLY A 17 -1.27 -14.05 7.58
N VAL A 18 0.04 -14.16 7.82
CA VAL A 18 0.75 -13.35 8.83
C VAL A 18 0.68 -11.86 8.49
N MET A 19 0.95 -11.50 7.23
CA MET A 19 0.91 -10.10 6.78
C MET A 19 -0.52 -9.54 6.83
N ASP A 20 -1.51 -10.31 6.39
CA ASP A 20 -2.93 -9.93 6.43
C ASP A 20 -3.42 -9.67 7.86
N ASN A 21 -3.00 -10.51 8.82
CA ASN A 21 -3.28 -10.35 10.23
C ASN A 21 -2.57 -9.12 10.81
N MET A 22 -1.27 -8.95 10.54
CA MET A 22 -0.47 -7.82 11.01
C MET A 22 -1.07 -6.48 10.55
N THR A 23 -1.41 -6.34 9.26
CA THR A 23 -2.11 -5.15 8.74
C THR A 23 -3.44 -4.91 9.47
N THR A 24 -4.20 -5.98 9.74
CA THR A 24 -5.49 -5.86 10.43
C THR A 24 -5.32 -5.39 11.87
N GLN A 25 -4.38 -5.97 12.61
CA GLN A 25 -4.09 -5.59 13.99
C GLN A 25 -3.60 -4.14 14.08
N LEU A 26 -2.66 -3.75 13.21
CA LEU A 26 -2.18 -2.37 13.15
C LEU A 26 -3.29 -1.36 12.87
N SER A 27 -4.11 -1.62 11.85
CA SER A 27 -5.23 -0.71 11.54
C SER A 27 -6.21 -0.57 12.72
N ARG A 28 -6.46 -1.66 13.46
CA ARG A 28 -7.34 -1.63 14.65
C ARG A 28 -6.71 -0.84 15.78
N LEU A 29 -5.42 -1.01 16.04
CA LEU A 29 -4.72 -0.26 17.09
C LEU A 29 -4.75 1.25 16.81
N ILE A 30 -4.46 1.64 15.56
CA ILE A 30 -4.49 3.05 15.14
C ILE A 30 -5.90 3.64 15.27
N VAL A 31 -6.93 2.94 14.76
CA VAL A 31 -8.32 3.42 14.83
C VAL A 31 -8.82 3.47 16.27
N ASN A 32 -8.48 2.50 17.10
CA ASN A 32 -8.87 2.50 18.51
C ASN A 32 -8.18 3.61 19.29
N HIS A 33 -6.90 3.87 19.03
CA HIS A 33 -6.16 5.00 19.60
C HIS A 33 -6.84 6.33 19.27
N MET A 34 -7.14 6.53 17.99
CA MET A 34 -7.86 7.70 17.50
C MET A 34 -9.23 7.86 18.20
N LYS A 35 -10.02 6.79 18.24
CA LYS A 35 -11.35 6.79 18.88
C LYS A 35 -11.33 7.00 20.39
N ALA A 36 -10.23 6.66 21.06
CA ALA A 36 -10.05 6.87 22.48
C ALA A 36 -9.65 8.32 22.82
N SER A 37 -9.29 9.14 21.82
CA SER A 37 -8.96 10.54 22.04
C SER A 37 -10.19 11.31 22.55
N ARG A 38 -9.95 12.14 23.56
CA ARG A 38 -10.96 13.08 24.09
C ARG A 38 -11.01 14.38 23.30
N ASP A 39 -9.95 14.69 22.59
CA ASP A 39 -9.81 15.89 21.76
C ASP A 39 -9.40 15.46 20.34
N TRP A 40 -10.33 15.58 19.41
CA TRP A 40 -10.15 15.19 18.01
C TRP A 40 -9.49 16.29 17.17
N SER A 41 -9.42 17.51 17.69
CA SER A 41 -8.62 18.59 17.10
C SER A 41 -7.12 18.43 17.36
N ASN A 42 -6.75 17.62 18.36
CA ASN A 42 -5.35 17.41 18.76
C ASN A 42 -5.09 15.97 19.26
N ILE A 43 -5.38 14.99 18.40
CA ILE A 43 -5.11 13.58 18.70
C ILE A 43 -3.59 13.36 18.81
N GLN A 44 -3.15 12.88 19.98
CA GLN A 44 -1.73 12.56 20.19
C GLN A 44 -1.24 11.50 19.20
N PRO A 45 0.01 11.59 18.72
CA PRO A 45 0.55 10.59 17.81
C PRO A 45 0.45 9.16 18.39
N PHE A 46 0.04 8.21 17.54
CA PHE A 46 0.12 6.80 17.87
C PHE A 46 1.55 6.32 17.64
N VAL A 47 2.13 5.63 18.63
CA VAL A 47 3.45 4.98 18.52
C VAL A 47 3.34 3.56 19.08
N ALA A 48 3.81 2.57 18.33
CA ALA A 48 3.86 1.19 18.78
C ALA A 48 5.07 0.46 18.19
N ASP A 49 5.61 -0.46 18.99
CA ASP A 49 6.61 -1.44 18.57
C ASP A 49 5.93 -2.81 18.36
N ILE A 50 6.11 -3.41 17.18
CA ILE A 50 5.60 -4.74 16.83
C ILE A 50 6.80 -5.61 16.43
N GLY A 51 7.34 -6.31 17.43
CA GLY A 51 8.61 -7.02 17.27
C GLY A 51 9.73 -6.02 17.01
N ASP A 52 10.33 -6.09 15.82
CA ASP A 52 11.42 -5.23 15.35
C ASP A 52 10.92 -4.02 14.52
N LEU A 53 9.64 -3.96 14.18
CA LEU A 53 9.05 -2.85 13.43
C LEU A 53 8.47 -1.79 14.38
N LYS A 54 8.81 -0.53 14.14
CA LYS A 54 8.15 0.62 14.77
C LYS A 54 7.07 1.19 13.86
N VAL A 55 5.95 1.62 14.43
CA VAL A 55 4.88 2.29 13.70
C VAL A 55 4.55 3.61 14.38
N LYS A 56 4.50 4.68 13.59
CA LYS A 56 4.10 6.01 14.03
C LYS A 56 2.99 6.55 13.13
N ALA A 57 1.85 6.91 13.71
CA ALA A 57 0.79 7.64 13.00
C ALA A 57 0.61 9.03 13.62
N VAL A 58 0.65 10.05 12.78
CA VAL A 58 0.40 11.44 13.16
C VAL A 58 -0.97 11.84 12.61
N PHE A 59 -1.77 12.46 13.47
CA PHE A 59 -3.12 12.88 13.14
C PHE A 59 -3.15 14.40 12.95
N GLN A 60 -3.90 14.86 11.96
CA GLN A 60 -4.09 16.27 11.65
C GLN A 60 -5.58 16.55 11.45
N PRO A 61 -6.10 17.69 11.92
CA PRO A 61 -7.48 18.07 11.63
C PRO A 61 -7.71 18.22 10.12
N SER A 62 -8.80 17.63 9.65
CA SER A 62 -9.31 17.75 8.29
C SER A 62 -10.11 19.03 8.15
N GLN A 63 -9.91 19.77 7.05
CA GLN A 63 -10.60 21.04 6.81
C GLN A 63 -12.08 20.87 6.44
N ASP A 64 -12.44 19.72 5.86
CA ASP A 64 -13.79 19.42 5.40
C ASP A 64 -14.45 18.27 6.19
N GLY A 65 -13.85 17.90 7.33
CA GLY A 65 -14.41 16.89 8.22
C GLY A 65 -14.32 15.47 7.68
N LEU A 66 -13.44 15.19 6.71
CA LEU A 66 -13.26 13.84 6.14
C LEU A 66 -11.99 13.16 6.65
N PHE A 67 -12.05 11.84 6.80
CA PHE A 67 -10.85 11.02 7.02
C PHE A 67 -10.04 10.88 5.74
N ARG A 68 -8.73 11.15 5.80
CA ARG A 68 -7.82 10.89 4.66
C ARG A 68 -6.47 10.36 5.11
N LEU A 69 -5.85 9.56 4.25
CA LEU A 69 -4.41 9.30 4.32
C LEU A 69 -3.68 10.38 3.54
N ARG A 70 -2.74 11.06 4.19
CA ARG A 70 -1.90 12.08 3.54
C ARG A 70 -0.63 11.52 2.92
N GLY A 71 -0.17 10.40 3.46
CA GLY A 71 1.02 9.74 2.99
C GLY A 71 1.47 8.69 4.00
N ALA A 72 2.30 7.80 3.50
CA ALA A 72 2.97 6.80 4.29
C ALA A 72 4.39 6.62 3.76
N ALA A 73 5.27 6.15 4.65
CA ALA A 73 6.62 5.77 4.26
C ALA A 73 7.16 4.73 5.23
N TYR A 74 7.81 3.72 4.67
CA TYR A 74 8.66 2.78 5.39
C TYR A 74 10.13 3.19 5.26
N ASP A 75 10.78 3.39 6.41
CA ASP A 75 12.20 3.66 6.54
C ASP A 75 12.94 2.36 6.90
N GLN A 76 13.75 1.86 5.97
CA GLN A 76 14.52 0.63 6.12
C GLN A 76 15.52 0.68 7.29
N LEU A 77 16.21 1.81 7.47
CA LEU A 77 17.27 1.93 8.50
C LEU A 77 16.68 1.95 9.90
N GLY A 78 15.62 2.72 10.09
CA GLY A 78 14.92 2.80 11.37
C GLY A 78 13.93 1.66 11.62
N GLN A 79 13.65 0.85 10.59
CA GLN A 79 12.51 -0.08 10.54
C GLN A 79 11.21 0.58 11.03
N VAL A 80 10.90 1.75 10.48
CA VAL A 80 9.76 2.56 10.91
C VAL A 80 8.75 2.72 9.78
N VAL A 81 7.48 2.40 10.03
CA VAL A 81 6.36 2.86 9.20
C VAL A 81 5.82 4.16 9.78
N LYS A 82 5.80 5.22 8.97
CA LYS A 82 5.24 6.53 9.32
C LYS A 82 3.97 6.77 8.51
N LEU A 83 2.93 7.28 9.17
CA LEU A 83 1.63 7.60 8.56
C LEU A 83 1.23 9.04 8.90
N GLY A 84 0.72 9.77 7.91
CA GLY A 84 -0.03 11.01 8.11
C GLY A 84 -1.51 10.77 7.86
N ILE A 85 -2.36 11.11 8.82
CA ILE A 85 -3.80 10.87 8.78
C ILE A 85 -4.53 12.19 9.05
N GLU A 86 -5.40 12.62 8.12
CA GLU A 86 -6.40 13.64 8.38
C GLU A 86 -7.62 13.02 9.06
N VAL A 87 -8.11 13.67 10.11
CA VAL A 87 -9.29 13.24 10.89
C VAL A 87 -10.27 14.41 11.03
N PRO A 88 -11.59 14.16 11.10
CA PRO A 88 -12.55 15.22 11.40
C PRO A 88 -12.24 15.86 12.76
N VAL A 89 -12.52 17.17 12.90
CA VAL A 89 -12.29 17.92 14.16
C VAL A 89 -13.20 17.40 15.28
N GLU A 90 -14.41 16.97 14.91
CA GLU A 90 -15.36 16.33 15.79
C GLU A 90 -15.25 14.80 15.68
N ALA A 91 -15.71 14.07 16.69
CA ALA A 91 -15.71 12.61 16.68
C ALA A 91 -16.78 11.99 15.74
N ASP A 92 -16.87 12.50 14.51
CA ASP A 92 -17.71 11.93 13.46
C ASP A 92 -17.05 10.65 12.92
N LEU A 93 -17.75 9.53 13.11
CA LEU A 93 -17.29 8.21 12.70
C LEU A 93 -17.90 7.76 11.37
N SER A 94 -18.73 8.58 10.73
CA SER A 94 -19.47 8.25 9.51
C SER A 94 -18.54 7.76 8.37
N GLY A 95 -17.37 8.39 8.22
CA GLY A 95 -16.39 8.02 7.19
C GLY A 95 -15.50 6.82 7.50
N LEU A 96 -15.61 6.19 8.69
CA LEU A 96 -14.71 5.10 9.08
C LEU A 96 -14.83 3.86 8.17
N SER A 97 -16.02 3.57 7.65
CA SER A 97 -16.23 2.41 6.77
C SER A 97 -15.41 2.48 5.49
N ASP A 98 -15.18 3.68 4.97
CA ASP A 98 -14.37 3.91 3.78
C ASP A 98 -12.90 4.16 4.09
N PHE A 99 -12.62 4.79 5.23
CA PHE A 99 -11.25 5.04 5.69
C PHE A 99 -10.50 3.75 6.06
N ILE A 100 -11.13 2.82 6.78
CA ILE A 100 -10.44 1.60 7.28
C ILE A 100 -9.86 0.75 6.13
N PRO A 101 -10.59 0.48 5.03
CA PRO A 101 -10.01 -0.21 3.87
C PRO A 101 -8.82 0.53 3.26
N SER A 102 -8.90 1.86 3.13
CA SER A 102 -7.79 2.69 2.63
C SER A 102 -6.58 2.64 3.57
N LEU A 103 -6.77 2.77 4.88
CA LEU A 103 -5.72 2.64 5.88
C LEU A 103 -5.03 1.27 5.78
N LYS A 104 -5.80 0.19 5.60
CA LYS A 104 -5.23 -1.16 5.42
C LYS A 104 -4.51 -1.33 4.10
N ASN A 105 -4.97 -0.67 3.03
CA ASN A 105 -4.27 -0.64 1.74
C ASN A 105 -2.85 -0.11 1.94
N THR A 106 -2.75 1.11 2.46
CA THR A 106 -1.48 1.81 2.69
C THR A 106 -0.59 1.08 3.68
N LEU A 107 -1.13 0.60 4.79
CA LEU A 107 -0.35 -0.22 5.73
C LEU A 107 0.21 -1.47 5.05
N ARG A 108 -0.59 -2.17 4.22
CA ARG A 108 -0.07 -3.36 3.54
C ARG A 108 1.00 -3.00 2.52
N HIS A 109 0.87 -1.89 1.80
CA HIS A 109 1.90 -1.38 0.90
C HIS A 109 3.24 -1.19 1.63
N GLU A 110 3.25 -0.43 2.73
CA GLU A 110 4.49 -0.19 3.49
C GLU A 110 5.09 -1.46 4.10
N LEU A 111 4.24 -2.36 4.59
CA LEU A 111 4.70 -3.63 5.14
C LEU A 111 5.27 -4.55 4.05
N GLU A 112 4.81 -4.43 2.80
CA GLU A 112 5.38 -5.18 1.69
C GLU A 112 6.79 -4.67 1.34
N HIS A 113 7.06 -3.36 1.44
CA HIS A 113 8.43 -2.84 1.35
C HIS A 113 9.35 -3.45 2.41
N ARG A 114 8.88 -3.53 3.66
CA ARG A 114 9.63 -4.24 4.70
C ARG A 114 9.85 -5.72 4.36
N GLN A 115 8.87 -6.39 3.76
CA GLN A 115 8.98 -7.78 3.36
C GLN A 115 9.98 -7.97 2.20
N GLN A 116 10.09 -7.00 1.31
CA GLN A 116 11.09 -6.96 0.24
C GLN A 116 12.52 -6.84 0.79
N ASP A 117 12.73 -5.98 1.79
CA ASP A 117 14.02 -5.87 2.48
C ASP A 117 14.33 -7.12 3.29
N LYS A 118 13.34 -7.69 3.98
CA LYS A 118 13.54 -8.95 4.70
C LYS A 118 14.00 -10.09 3.77
N ARG A 119 13.56 -10.10 2.50
CA ARG A 119 14.02 -11.06 1.49
C ARG A 119 15.49 -10.86 1.09
N SER A 120 16.02 -9.65 1.17
CA SER A 120 17.44 -9.34 0.96
C SER A 120 18.27 -9.39 2.24
N GLY A 121 17.71 -9.87 3.37
CA GLY A 121 18.41 -9.81 4.66
C GLY A 121 18.60 -8.39 5.18
N PHE A 122 17.74 -7.45 4.77
CA PHE A 122 17.82 -6.02 5.04
C PHE A 122 19.05 -5.33 4.46
N GLU A 123 19.67 -5.91 3.42
CA GLU A 123 20.74 -5.23 2.69
C GLU A 123 20.21 -3.94 2.03
N LEU A 124 20.86 -2.81 2.33
CA LEU A 124 20.44 -1.48 1.88
C LEU A 124 20.41 -1.38 0.36
N GLY A 125 19.29 -0.89 -0.17
CA GLY A 125 19.09 -0.71 -1.61
C GLY A 125 18.93 -2.02 -2.39
N LYS A 126 18.88 -3.19 -1.72
CA LYS A 126 18.75 -4.50 -2.37
C LYS A 126 17.39 -5.15 -2.19
N ALA A 127 16.36 -4.38 -1.83
CA ALA A 127 14.98 -4.84 -1.69
C ALA A 127 14.59 -5.80 -2.83
N GLN A 128 14.17 -7.02 -2.49
CA GLN A 128 13.84 -8.04 -3.49
C GLN A 128 12.32 -8.19 -3.61
N PRO A 129 11.73 -7.94 -4.80
CA PRO A 129 10.33 -8.24 -5.02
C PRO A 129 10.08 -9.75 -4.98
N HIS A 130 8.84 -10.17 -4.69
CA HIS A 130 8.47 -11.60 -4.74
C HIS A 130 8.65 -12.18 -6.14
N ALA A 131 8.25 -11.41 -7.14
CA ALA A 131 8.28 -11.79 -8.55
C ALA A 131 8.39 -10.56 -9.44
N LEU A 132 8.91 -10.75 -10.65
CA LEU A 132 8.90 -9.75 -11.71
C LEU A 132 7.70 -10.03 -12.62
N ALA A 133 6.78 -9.07 -12.69
CA ALA A 133 5.63 -9.18 -13.56
C ALA A 133 5.95 -8.66 -14.97
N LYS A 134 5.28 -9.23 -15.99
CA LYS A 134 5.35 -8.68 -17.34
C LYS A 134 4.80 -7.25 -17.33
N GLY A 135 5.55 -6.32 -17.91
CA GLY A 135 5.19 -4.90 -17.94
C GLY A 135 5.75 -4.08 -16.79
N SER A 136 6.38 -4.69 -15.79
CA SER A 136 7.24 -3.97 -14.85
C SER A 136 8.47 -3.39 -15.56
N MET A 137 8.96 -2.26 -15.08
CA MET A 137 10.15 -1.57 -15.56
C MET A 137 11.27 -1.70 -14.51
N PRO A 138 12.11 -2.76 -14.57
CA PRO A 138 13.28 -2.84 -13.70
C PRO A 138 14.29 -1.76 -14.09
N GLY A 139 15.00 -1.23 -13.09
CA GLY A 139 15.98 -0.17 -13.30
C GLY A 139 16.32 0.52 -11.99
N GLU A 140 17.01 1.65 -12.08
CA GLU A 140 17.18 2.52 -10.92
C GLU A 140 15.83 3.09 -10.48
N TYR A 141 15.65 3.21 -9.16
CA TYR A 141 14.47 3.84 -8.61
C TYR A 141 14.50 5.35 -8.96
N PRO A 142 13.40 5.92 -9.47
CA PRO A 142 13.36 7.33 -9.85
C PRO A 142 13.61 8.24 -8.64
N LYS A 143 14.52 9.22 -8.79
CA LYS A 143 14.87 10.17 -7.72
C LYS A 143 13.81 11.26 -7.53
N ASP A 144 13.23 11.72 -8.63
CA ASP A 144 12.27 12.83 -8.66
C ASP A 144 10.93 12.38 -9.24
N VAL A 145 10.22 11.54 -8.49
CA VAL A 145 8.90 11.02 -8.88
C VAL A 145 7.91 12.16 -9.08
N GLY A 146 7.22 12.19 -10.21
CA GLY A 146 6.24 13.25 -10.52
C GLY A 146 6.85 14.50 -11.17
N SER A 147 8.17 14.54 -11.39
CA SER A 147 8.79 15.65 -12.14
C SER A 147 8.51 15.60 -13.64
N THR A 148 8.35 14.39 -14.17
CA THR A 148 7.95 14.11 -15.56
C THR A 148 6.99 12.93 -15.62
N ILE A 149 6.22 12.82 -16.71
CA ILE A 149 5.33 11.67 -16.93
C ILE A 149 6.11 10.35 -17.00
N GLU A 150 7.34 10.36 -17.52
CA GLU A 150 8.23 9.19 -17.55
C GLU A 150 8.70 8.80 -16.16
N SER A 151 9.00 9.76 -15.28
CA SER A 151 9.39 9.48 -13.89
C SER A 151 8.25 8.82 -13.11
N SER A 152 7.01 9.28 -13.32
CA SER A 152 5.81 8.68 -12.74
C SER A 152 5.56 7.28 -13.29
N MET A 153 5.73 7.08 -14.59
CA MET A 153 5.62 5.76 -15.21
C MET A 153 6.68 4.79 -14.66
N ALA A 154 7.93 5.23 -14.54
CA ALA A 154 9.02 4.43 -13.99
C ALA A 154 8.75 4.05 -12.53
N TYR A 155 8.20 4.98 -11.73
CA TYR A 155 7.82 4.72 -10.34
C TYR A 155 6.75 3.65 -10.23
N TYR A 156 5.57 3.86 -10.84
CA TYR A 156 4.43 2.93 -10.69
C TYR A 156 4.67 1.54 -11.32
N LEU A 157 5.63 1.44 -12.25
CA LEU A 157 6.02 0.20 -12.89
C LEU A 157 7.28 -0.43 -12.30
N HIS A 158 7.96 0.22 -11.36
CA HIS A 158 9.13 -0.35 -10.72
C HIS A 158 8.72 -1.62 -9.95
N PRO A 159 9.46 -2.76 -10.05
CA PRO A 159 9.05 -4.02 -9.45
C PRO A 159 8.74 -3.97 -7.95
N LYS A 160 9.50 -3.14 -7.21
CA LYS A 160 9.29 -2.86 -5.78
C LYS A 160 7.89 -2.27 -5.51
N GLU A 161 7.50 -1.29 -6.33
CA GLU A 161 6.23 -0.59 -6.21
C GLU A 161 5.07 -1.43 -6.70
N VAL A 162 5.22 -2.12 -7.84
CA VAL A 162 4.19 -3.00 -8.40
C VAL A 162 3.72 -4.03 -7.36
N GLU A 163 4.64 -4.71 -6.69
CA GLU A 163 4.27 -5.64 -5.62
C GLU A 163 3.56 -4.93 -4.47
N ALA A 164 4.11 -3.81 -3.97
CA ALA A 164 3.56 -3.12 -2.80
C ALA A 164 2.15 -2.58 -3.06
N TYR A 165 1.93 -1.89 -4.20
CA TYR A 165 0.62 -1.41 -4.61
C TYR A 165 -0.38 -2.54 -4.83
N VAL A 166 0.00 -3.60 -5.53
CA VAL A 166 -0.92 -4.72 -5.79
C VAL A 166 -1.33 -5.42 -4.50
N MET A 167 -0.39 -5.63 -3.58
CA MET A 167 -0.71 -6.25 -2.28
C MET A 167 -1.54 -5.34 -1.38
N GLY A 168 -1.34 -4.01 -1.45
CA GLY A 168 -2.23 -3.01 -0.84
C GLY A 168 -3.66 -3.12 -1.39
N ALA A 169 -3.81 -3.05 -2.71
CA ALA A 169 -5.11 -3.17 -3.39
C ALA A 169 -5.80 -4.51 -3.12
N TYR A 170 -5.05 -5.61 -3.05
CA TYR A 170 -5.60 -6.92 -2.69
C TYR A 170 -6.14 -6.94 -1.25
N LYS A 171 -5.43 -6.31 -0.31
CA LYS A 171 -5.88 -6.17 1.08
C LYS A 171 -7.14 -5.32 1.19
N GLU A 172 -7.22 -4.22 0.43
CA GLU A 172 -8.40 -3.38 0.38
C GLU A 172 -9.60 -4.16 -0.18
N ALA A 173 -9.42 -4.86 -1.31
CA ALA A 173 -10.47 -5.67 -1.93
C ALA A 173 -11.05 -6.70 -0.95
N LYS A 174 -10.19 -7.44 -0.23
CA LYS A 174 -10.61 -8.35 0.83
C LYS A 174 -11.35 -7.66 1.97
N THR A 175 -10.93 -6.45 2.35
CA THR A 175 -11.56 -5.71 3.45
C THR A 175 -12.94 -5.20 3.06
N ARG A 176 -13.08 -4.64 1.84
CA ARG A 176 -14.35 -4.17 1.27
C ARG A 176 -15.27 -5.31 0.83
N LYS A 177 -14.73 -6.52 0.65
CA LYS A 177 -15.42 -7.68 0.07
C LYS A 177 -15.91 -7.41 -1.35
N VAL A 178 -15.07 -6.76 -2.15
CA VAL A 178 -15.34 -6.46 -3.56
C VAL A 178 -14.28 -7.12 -4.45
N PRO A 179 -14.55 -7.32 -5.75
CA PRO A 179 -13.56 -7.85 -6.67
C PRO A 179 -12.29 -7.00 -6.72
N PHE A 180 -11.12 -7.63 -6.84
CA PHE A 180 -9.83 -6.93 -6.95
C PHE A 180 -9.81 -5.93 -8.11
N GLY A 181 -10.41 -6.28 -9.25
CA GLY A 181 -10.49 -5.40 -10.42
C GLY A 181 -11.20 -4.07 -10.15
N GLN A 182 -12.16 -4.04 -9.23
CA GLN A 182 -12.87 -2.82 -8.85
C GLN A 182 -11.97 -1.87 -8.05
N VAL A 183 -11.22 -2.40 -7.07
CA VAL A 183 -10.25 -1.58 -6.31
C VAL A 183 -9.14 -1.08 -7.23
N LEU A 184 -8.65 -1.94 -8.12
CA LEU A 184 -7.64 -1.55 -9.11
C LEU A 184 -8.14 -0.40 -9.99
N GLN A 185 -9.36 -0.48 -10.50
CA GLN A 185 -9.93 0.60 -11.31
C GLN A 185 -9.98 1.93 -10.56
N ASN A 186 -10.37 1.92 -9.28
CA ASN A 186 -10.38 3.13 -8.46
C ASN A 186 -8.98 3.73 -8.30
N GLN A 187 -7.97 2.92 -8.02
CA GLN A 187 -6.59 3.40 -7.92
C GLN A 187 -6.06 3.93 -9.25
N LEU A 188 -6.40 3.29 -10.36
CA LEU A 188 -6.02 3.76 -11.70
C LEU A 188 -6.67 5.09 -12.06
N MET A 189 -7.92 5.32 -11.65
CA MET A 189 -8.58 6.62 -11.80
C MET A 189 -7.87 7.67 -10.96
N SER A 190 -7.52 7.39 -9.70
CA SER A 190 -6.75 8.33 -8.88
C SER A 190 -5.37 8.66 -9.46
N ILE A 191 -4.66 7.67 -10.01
CA ILE A 191 -3.38 7.90 -10.71
C ILE A 191 -3.60 8.74 -11.96
N TYR A 192 -4.63 8.44 -12.76
CA TYR A 192 -4.97 9.21 -13.95
C TYR A 192 -5.28 10.66 -13.59
N ASP A 193 -6.20 10.89 -12.64
CA ASP A 193 -6.63 12.22 -12.20
C ASP A 193 -5.45 13.04 -11.66
N GLN A 194 -4.57 12.41 -10.87
CA GLN A 194 -3.36 13.07 -10.39
C GLN A 194 -2.45 13.50 -11.55
N LEU A 195 -2.17 12.59 -12.49
CA LEU A 195 -1.26 12.87 -13.59
C LEU A 195 -1.87 13.83 -14.61
N SER A 196 -3.18 13.81 -14.85
CA SER A 196 -3.84 14.73 -15.80
C SER A 196 -3.97 16.16 -15.27
N MET A 197 -3.84 16.37 -13.96
CA MET A 197 -3.71 17.72 -13.39
C MET A 197 -2.33 18.34 -13.68
N GLU A 198 -1.29 17.53 -13.82
CA GLU A 198 0.10 17.98 -13.97
C GLU A 198 0.63 17.86 -15.41
N PHE A 199 0.09 16.91 -16.18
CA PHE A 199 0.55 16.52 -17.52
C PHE A 199 -0.62 16.39 -18.49
N ASP A 200 -0.34 16.10 -19.77
CA ASP A 200 -1.38 15.90 -20.76
C ASP A 200 -2.18 14.59 -20.54
N GLU A 201 -3.47 14.62 -20.88
CA GLU A 201 -4.39 13.49 -20.69
C GLU A 201 -3.96 12.23 -21.45
N VAL A 202 -3.31 12.37 -22.61
CA VAL A 202 -2.85 11.24 -23.42
C VAL A 202 -1.70 10.52 -22.72
N GLY A 203 -0.76 11.27 -22.17
CA GLY A 203 0.31 10.81 -21.29
C GLY A 203 -0.23 10.10 -20.06
N ALA A 204 -1.13 10.76 -19.30
CA ALA A 204 -1.77 10.18 -18.12
C ALA A 204 -2.49 8.85 -18.43
N ALA A 205 -3.29 8.81 -19.51
CA ALA A 205 -3.98 7.60 -19.96
C ALA A 205 -3.02 6.49 -20.40
N LYS A 206 -1.86 6.83 -20.98
CA LYS A 206 -0.82 5.85 -21.33
C LYS A 206 -0.22 5.23 -20.07
N VAL A 207 0.09 6.02 -19.05
CA VAL A 207 0.60 5.53 -17.77
C VAL A 207 -0.42 4.63 -17.09
N ALA A 208 -1.66 5.09 -16.90
CA ALA A 208 -2.71 4.29 -16.25
C ALA A 208 -2.91 2.92 -16.95
N ARG A 209 -2.93 2.87 -18.28
CA ARG A 209 -3.03 1.60 -19.03
C ARG A 209 -1.81 0.69 -18.85
N ALA A 210 -0.61 1.25 -18.75
CA ALA A 210 0.59 0.46 -18.50
C ALA A 210 0.58 -0.12 -17.08
N VAL A 211 0.22 0.70 -16.08
CA VAL A 211 0.06 0.31 -14.68
C VAL A 211 -0.96 -0.82 -14.54
N GLN A 212 -2.15 -0.65 -15.15
CA GLN A 212 -3.20 -1.69 -15.14
C GLN A 212 -2.68 -3.05 -15.63
N ARG A 213 -1.95 -3.06 -16.75
CA ARG A 213 -1.41 -4.31 -17.31
C ARG A 213 -0.39 -4.93 -16.35
N ALA A 214 0.59 -4.17 -15.89
CA ALA A 214 1.65 -4.70 -15.02
C ALA A 214 1.09 -5.24 -13.69
N TRP A 215 0.15 -4.52 -13.08
CA TRP A 215 -0.45 -4.90 -11.81
C TRP A 215 -1.37 -6.13 -11.95
N MET A 216 -2.11 -6.25 -13.05
CA MET A 216 -2.90 -7.45 -13.35
C MET A 216 -2.04 -8.66 -13.68
N GLU A 217 -0.87 -8.48 -14.31
CA GLU A 217 0.07 -9.58 -14.52
C GLU A 217 0.72 -9.99 -13.19
N TYR A 218 1.05 -9.04 -12.32
CA TYR A 218 1.62 -9.34 -11.01
C TYR A 218 0.67 -10.17 -10.14
N ILE A 219 -0.60 -9.80 -10.03
CA ILE A 219 -1.54 -10.54 -9.17
C ILE A 219 -1.72 -12.00 -9.63
N LYS A 220 -1.65 -12.28 -10.93
CA LYS A 220 -1.70 -13.64 -11.49
C LYS A 220 -0.45 -14.45 -11.12
N VAL A 221 0.72 -13.82 -11.13
CA VAL A 221 1.96 -14.47 -10.73
C VAL A 221 1.97 -14.74 -9.23
N ARG A 222 1.49 -13.77 -8.43
CA ARG A 222 1.42 -13.87 -6.98
C ARG A 222 0.39 -14.91 -6.51
N PHE A 223 -0.76 -14.97 -7.18
CA PHE A 223 -1.85 -15.88 -6.88
C PHE A 223 -2.34 -16.54 -8.17
N PRO A 224 -1.71 -17.65 -8.62
CA PRO A 224 -2.06 -18.31 -9.87
C PRO A 224 -3.48 -18.89 -9.91
N HIS A 225 -4.16 -18.96 -8.77
CA HIS A 225 -5.58 -19.31 -8.65
C HIS A 225 -6.33 -18.24 -7.83
N PRO A 226 -6.49 -17.02 -8.36
CA PRO A 226 -7.28 -16.03 -7.64
C PRO A 226 -8.73 -16.52 -7.63
N LYS A 227 -9.34 -16.62 -6.44
CA LYS A 227 -10.79 -16.82 -6.36
C LYS A 227 -11.44 -15.60 -7.01
N SER A 228 -11.99 -15.79 -8.20
CA SER A 228 -12.86 -14.85 -8.91
C SER A 228 -14.12 -14.58 -8.11
#